data_AF-A0A7V8UBK2-F1
#
_entry.id   AF-A0A7V8UBK2-F1
#
_cell.length_a   1.000
_cell.length_b   1.000
_cell.length_c   1.000
_cell.angle_alpha   90.00
_cell.angle_beta   90.00
_cell.angle_gamma   90.00
#
_symmetry.space_group_name_H-M   'P 1'
#
loop_
_entity.id
_entity.type
_entity.pdbx_description
1 polymer ?
#
loop_
_entity_poly.entity_id
_entity_poly.type
_entity_poly.pdbx_seq_one_letter_code
_entity_poly.pdbx_strand_id
1 'polypeptide(L)'
;MTVWIVVSILLVVLSPLAWLRPSRAQNGRMALRMEARRLGLAMQLTPQDWPHWLGQQPPNPCAQYYRARRGNQPASWSYWQKAPGVWVNQWQEICQDESLLSHFKTLPANVYKVEADRQMVALYWGEKGEATVLQDISSVLKALA
;
A
#
# COMPACT_ATOMS: atom_id res chain seq x y z
N MET A 1 15.90 -42.08 36.16
CA MET A 1 16.94 -41.37 35.37
C MET A 1 16.51 -41.18 33.92
N THR A 2 16.04 -42.23 33.23
CA THR A 2 15.60 -42.19 31.82
C THR A 2 14.38 -41.31 31.54
N VAL A 3 13.38 -41.28 32.44
CA VAL A 3 12.15 -40.48 32.25
C VAL A 3 12.45 -38.98 32.15
N TRP A 4 13.37 -38.48 32.99
CA TRP A 4 13.76 -37.07 32.97
C TRP A 4 14.52 -36.68 31.68
N ILE A 5 15.28 -37.61 31.10
CA ILE A 5 15.96 -37.42 29.82
C ILE A 5 14.95 -37.40 28.67
N VAL A 6 13.94 -38.26 28.69
CA VAL A 6 12.88 -38.27 27.66
C VAL A 6 12.07 -36.97 27.69
N VAL A 7 11.72 -36.49 28.89
CA VAL A 7 10.99 -35.22 29.06
C VAL A 7 11.83 -34.02 28.62
N SER A 8 13.13 -33.98 28.91
CA SER A 8 14.01 -32.88 28.48
C SER A 8 14.19 -32.86 26.96
N ILE A 9 14.35 -34.03 26.33
CA ILE A 9 14.43 -34.14 24.86
C ILE A 9 13.12 -33.67 24.21
N LEU A 10 11.96 -34.05 24.75
CA LEU A 10 10.66 -33.61 24.23
C LEU A 10 10.49 -32.10 24.30
N LEU A 11 10.90 -31.47 25.41
CA LEU A 11 10.86 -30.02 25.58
C LEU A 11 11.78 -29.29 24.60
N VAL A 12 12.99 -29.81 24.36
CA VAL A 12 13.96 -29.22 23.40
C VAL A 12 13.47 -29.36 21.96
N VAL A 13 12.81 -30.45 21.60
CA VAL A 13 12.25 -30.68 20.25
C VAL A 13 10.98 -29.86 20.01
N LEU A 14 10.18 -29.57 21.05
CA LEU A 14 8.97 -28.74 20.95
C LEU A 14 9.24 -27.22 21.04
N SER A 15 10.39 -26.81 21.61
CA SER A 15 10.80 -25.40 21.73
C SER A 15 10.83 -24.60 20.41
N PRO A 16 11.31 -25.15 19.27
CA PRO A 16 11.33 -24.46 17.99
C PRO A 16 9.93 -24.13 17.44
N LEU A 17 8.89 -24.86 17.86
CA LEU A 17 7.52 -24.65 17.39
C LEU A 17 6.86 -23.41 18.00
N ALA A 18 7.33 -22.96 19.17
CA ALA A 18 6.82 -21.74 19.80
C ALA A 18 7.21 -20.45 19.04
N TRP A 19 8.24 -20.52 18.20
CA TRP A 19 8.69 -19.43 17.33
C TRP A 19 7.94 -19.36 16.00
N LEU A 20 7.16 -20.38 15.67
CA LEU A 20 6.29 -20.40 14.48
C LEU A 20 4.94 -19.72 14.73
N ARG A 21 4.81 -18.88 15.76
CA ARG A 21 3.63 -18.04 15.93
C ARG A 21 3.81 -16.79 15.06
N PRO A 22 3.24 -16.75 13.84
CA PRO A 22 3.35 -15.56 12.99
C PRO A 22 2.80 -14.38 13.78
N SER A 23 3.55 -13.28 13.76
CA SER A 23 3.18 -12.05 14.46
C SER A 23 1.76 -11.65 14.06
N ARG A 24 0.91 -11.29 15.02
CA ARG A 24 -0.47 -10.83 14.74
C ARG A 24 -0.51 -9.67 13.73
N ALA A 25 0.58 -8.89 13.62
CA ALA A 25 0.76 -7.85 12.61
C ALA A 25 0.92 -8.41 11.17
N GLN A 26 1.44 -9.63 11.00
CA GLN A 26 1.52 -10.31 9.69
C GLN A 26 0.14 -10.77 9.20
N ASN A 27 -0.73 -11.24 10.11
CA ASN A 27 -2.09 -11.66 9.75
C ASN A 27 -2.98 -10.50 9.26
N GLY A 28 -2.88 -9.32 9.88
CA GLY A 28 -3.63 -8.12 9.43
C GLY A 28 -3.23 -7.68 8.02
N ARG A 29 -1.93 -7.70 7.71
CA ARG A 29 -1.39 -7.42 6.37
C ARG A 29 -1.81 -8.47 5.34
N MET A 30 -1.91 -9.74 5.75
CA MET A 30 -2.37 -10.81 4.87
C MET A 30 -3.85 -10.68 4.52
N ALA A 31 -4.68 -10.25 5.47
CA ALA A 31 -6.09 -9.94 5.23
C ALA A 31 -6.27 -8.79 4.22
N LEU A 32 -5.50 -7.70 4.37
CA LEU A 32 -5.52 -6.57 3.42
C LEU A 32 -5.10 -6.98 2.00
N ARG A 33 -4.07 -7.83 1.87
CA ARG A 33 -3.62 -8.34 0.56
C ARG A 33 -4.65 -9.24 -0.12
N MET A 34 -5.34 -10.08 0.66
CA MET A 34 -6.41 -10.91 0.13
C MET A 34 -7.61 -10.09 -0.33
N GLU A 35 -7.97 -9.05 0.44
CA GLU A 35 -9.07 -8.14 0.06
C GLU A 35 -8.71 -7.29 -1.16
N ALA A 36 -7.47 -6.81 -1.26
CA ALA A 36 -6.99 -6.09 -2.44
C ALA A 36 -7.13 -6.95 -3.71
N ARG A 37 -6.71 -8.22 -3.65
CA ARG A 37 -6.89 -9.17 -4.76
C ARG A 37 -8.35 -9.40 -5.11
N ARG A 38 -9.24 -9.49 -4.12
CA ARG A 38 -10.68 -9.62 -4.33
C ARG A 38 -11.27 -8.44 -5.09
N LEU A 39 -10.74 -7.24 -4.84
CA LEU A 39 -11.12 -6.00 -5.52
C LEU A 39 -10.44 -5.82 -6.89
N GLY A 40 -9.62 -6.79 -7.32
CA GLY A 40 -8.87 -6.72 -8.57
C GLY A 40 -7.66 -5.79 -8.52
N LEU A 41 -7.20 -5.44 -7.31
CA LEU A 41 -5.97 -4.69 -7.10
C LEU A 41 -4.81 -5.65 -6.89
N ALA A 42 -3.68 -5.33 -7.50
CA ALA A 42 -2.42 -5.98 -7.17
C ALA A 42 -1.64 -5.08 -6.19
N MET A 43 -0.96 -5.72 -5.24
CA MET A 43 -0.24 -5.05 -4.16
C MET A 43 1.22 -5.53 -4.14
N GLN A 44 2.15 -4.59 -4.11
CA GLN A 44 3.57 -4.85 -4.02
C GLN A 44 4.21 -3.90 -3.00
N LEU A 45 5.20 -4.39 -2.25
CA LEU A 45 6.06 -3.53 -1.45
C LEU A 45 7.24 -3.12 -2.33
N THR A 46 7.28 -1.85 -2.70
CA THR A 46 8.29 -1.34 -3.63
C THR A 46 9.18 -0.33 -2.90
N PRO A 47 10.52 -0.53 -2.91
CA PRO A 47 11.42 0.52 -2.49
C PRO A 47 11.31 1.67 -3.50
N GLN A 48 10.86 2.82 -3.03
CA GLN A 48 10.59 3.98 -3.86
C GLN A 48 11.51 5.11 -3.42
N ASP A 49 12.15 5.75 -4.39
CA ASP A 49 12.86 7.00 -4.16
C ASP A 49 11.85 8.14 -4.11
N TRP A 50 11.81 8.81 -2.96
CA TRP A 50 10.88 9.90 -2.69
C TRP A 50 11.56 11.24 -2.98
N PRO A 51 10.82 12.22 -3.54
CA PRO A 51 11.37 13.55 -3.73
C PRO A 51 11.81 14.16 -2.40
N HIS A 52 12.98 14.79 -2.38
CA HIS A 52 13.54 15.40 -1.16
C HIS A 52 12.66 16.52 -0.58
N TRP A 53 11.82 17.15 -1.41
CA TRP A 53 10.89 18.20 -0.99
C TRP A 53 9.60 17.66 -0.36
N LEU A 54 9.38 16.35 -0.37
CA LEU A 54 8.23 15.73 0.26
C LEU A 54 8.46 15.69 1.78
N GLY A 55 7.87 16.65 2.50
CA GLY A 55 8.16 16.86 3.93
C GLY A 55 7.85 15.64 4.80
N GLN A 56 6.72 14.96 4.55
CA GLN A 56 6.42 13.70 5.21
C GLN A 56 7.06 12.56 4.44
N GLN A 57 8.16 12.01 4.98
CA GLN A 57 8.82 10.86 4.40
C GLN A 57 7.97 9.60 4.61
N PRO A 58 7.46 8.98 3.54
CA PRO A 58 6.73 7.73 3.65
C PRO A 58 7.64 6.56 4.04
N PRO A 59 7.07 5.45 4.54
CA PRO A 59 7.86 4.25 4.84
C PRO A 59 8.53 3.71 3.58
N ASN A 60 9.79 3.29 3.70
CA ASN A 60 10.53 2.59 2.65
C ASN A 60 10.90 1.18 3.17
N PRO A 61 10.35 0.09 2.60
CA PRO A 61 9.47 0.02 1.42
C PRO A 61 8.02 0.46 1.70
N CYS A 62 7.37 1.04 0.68
CA CYS A 62 5.98 1.51 0.76
C CYS A 62 5.04 0.51 0.07
N ALA A 63 3.79 0.41 0.52
CA ALA A 63 2.79 -0.41 -0.14
C ALA A 63 2.25 0.30 -1.38
N GLN A 64 2.54 -0.29 -2.53
CA GLN A 64 2.03 0.13 -3.83
C GLN A 64 0.81 -0.73 -4.17
N TYR A 65 -0.33 -0.08 -4.35
CA TYR A 65 -1.57 -0.68 -4.84
C TYR A 65 -1.79 -0.22 -6.27
N TYR A 66 -2.03 -1.17 -7.18
CA TYR A 66 -2.16 -0.83 -8.58
C TYR A 66 -3.24 -1.61 -9.30
N ARG A 67 -3.71 -1.01 -10.40
CA ARG A 67 -4.74 -1.55 -11.29
C ARG A 67 -4.34 -1.33 -12.74
N ALA A 68 -4.58 -2.32 -13.59
CA ALA A 68 -4.39 -2.18 -15.03
C ALA A 68 -5.37 -1.16 -15.62
N ARG A 69 -4.85 -0.28 -16.48
CA ARG A 69 -5.58 0.80 -17.15
C ARG A 69 -6.19 0.29 -18.46
N ARG A 70 -7.42 0.70 -18.78
CA ARG A 70 -8.09 0.32 -20.03
C ARG A 70 -8.29 1.55 -20.91
N GLY A 71 -7.41 1.73 -21.89
CA GLY A 71 -7.52 2.83 -22.86
C GLY A 71 -6.43 2.74 -23.93
N ASN A 72 -6.70 3.31 -25.11
CA ASN A 72 -5.81 3.14 -26.26
C ASN A 72 -4.51 3.98 -26.14
N GLN A 73 -4.53 5.15 -25.50
CA GLN A 73 -3.35 5.97 -25.16
C GLN A 73 -3.62 6.88 -23.95
N PRO A 74 -3.69 6.34 -22.74
CA PRO A 74 -3.91 7.16 -21.56
C PRO A 74 -2.71 8.07 -21.27
N ALA A 75 -2.96 9.33 -20.90
CA ALA A 75 -1.90 10.27 -20.49
C ALA A 75 -1.21 9.79 -19.21
N SER A 76 0.12 9.77 -19.21
CA SER A 76 0.93 9.44 -18.03
C SER A 76 1.09 10.68 -17.15
N TRP A 77 0.89 10.53 -15.85
CA TRP A 77 1.03 11.60 -14.87
C TRP A 77 1.45 11.06 -13.50
N SER A 78 1.99 11.93 -12.66
CA SER A 78 2.38 11.59 -11.29
C SER A 78 2.14 12.77 -10.37
N TYR A 79 1.42 12.52 -9.28
CA TYR A 79 1.13 13.49 -8.25
C TYR A 79 1.53 12.96 -6.88
N TRP A 80 2.08 13.84 -6.06
CA TRP A 80 2.45 13.58 -4.68
C TRP A 80 1.58 14.43 -3.76
N GLN A 81 1.22 13.85 -2.62
CA GLN A 81 0.50 14.56 -1.59
C GLN A 81 1.49 15.33 -0.71
N LYS A 82 1.65 16.64 -0.96
CA LYS A 82 2.55 17.50 -0.18
C LYS A 82 2.00 17.78 1.22
N ALA A 83 0.69 17.94 1.32
CA ALA A 83 -0.09 18.06 2.55
C ALA A 83 -1.44 17.37 2.32
N PRO A 84 -2.21 17.02 3.38
CA PRO A 84 -3.52 16.37 3.21
C PRO A 84 -4.42 17.17 2.25
N GLY A 85 -4.82 16.53 1.14
CA GLY A 85 -5.62 17.16 0.08
C GLY A 85 -4.87 18.09 -0.89
N VAL A 86 -3.59 18.38 -0.66
CA VAL A 86 -2.75 19.20 -1.56
C VAL A 86 -1.88 18.30 -2.42
N TRP A 87 -2.25 18.20 -3.69
CA TRP A 87 -1.60 17.34 -4.66
C TRP A 87 -0.76 18.15 -5.63
N VAL A 88 0.52 17.79 -5.75
CA VAL A 88 1.49 18.49 -6.60
C VAL A 88 2.20 17.53 -7.54
N ASN A 89 2.58 18.00 -8.72
CA ASN A 89 3.38 17.21 -9.65
C ASN A 89 4.87 17.20 -9.25
N GLN A 90 5.72 16.63 -10.10
CA GLN A 90 7.17 16.53 -9.84
C GLN A 90 7.89 17.89 -9.76
N TRP A 91 7.28 18.95 -10.31
CA TRP A 91 7.75 20.33 -10.27
C TRP A 91 7.09 21.15 -9.15
N GLN A 92 6.37 20.49 -8.23
CA GLN A 92 5.60 21.11 -7.14
C GLN A 92 4.44 22.01 -7.60
N GLU A 93 3.99 21.89 -8.84
CA GLU A 93 2.81 22.61 -9.32
C GLU A 93 1.54 21.90 -8.84
N ILE A 94 0.58 22.68 -8.35
CA ILE A 94 -0.68 22.15 -7.84
C ILE A 94 -1.47 21.53 -8.99
N CYS A 95 -2.04 20.34 -8.76
CA CYS A 95 -2.95 19.71 -9.71
C CYS A 95 -4.15 20.62 -9.96
N GLN A 96 -4.37 21.03 -11.20
CA GLN A 96 -5.51 21.87 -11.61
C GLN A 96 -6.65 21.07 -12.24
N ASP A 97 -6.43 19.78 -12.49
CA ASP A 97 -7.42 18.91 -13.09
C ASP A 97 -8.51 18.57 -12.07
N GLU A 98 -9.67 19.20 -12.19
CA GLU A 98 -10.80 19.02 -11.29
C GLU A 98 -11.28 17.56 -11.25
N SER A 99 -11.16 16.82 -12.35
CA SER A 99 -11.56 15.42 -12.42
C SER A 99 -10.68 14.57 -11.49
N LEU A 100 -9.36 14.75 -11.55
CA LEU A 100 -8.41 14.08 -10.67
C LEU A 100 -8.56 14.55 -9.22
N LEU A 101 -8.69 15.85 -9.01
CA LEU A 101 -8.87 16.43 -7.67
C LEU A 101 -10.13 15.88 -6.98
N SER A 102 -11.23 15.66 -7.70
CA SER A 102 -12.45 15.09 -7.13
C SER A 102 -12.21 13.71 -6.51
N HIS A 103 -11.41 12.88 -7.17
CA HIS A 103 -10.99 11.57 -6.67
C HIS A 103 -9.91 11.67 -5.59
N PHE A 104 -8.99 12.61 -5.72
CA PHE A 104 -7.91 12.80 -4.75
C PHE A 104 -8.38 13.33 -3.40
N LYS A 105 -9.52 14.02 -3.34
CA LYS A 105 -10.16 14.48 -2.10
C LYS A 105 -10.70 13.34 -1.24
N THR A 106 -11.06 12.20 -1.84
CA THR A 106 -11.52 11.03 -1.08
C THR A 106 -10.35 10.21 -0.52
N LEU A 107 -9.12 10.50 -0.94
CA LEU A 107 -7.93 9.80 -0.46
C LEU A 107 -7.49 10.34 0.90
N PRO A 108 -7.12 9.47 1.85
CA PRO A 108 -6.63 9.89 3.15
C PRO A 108 -5.22 10.49 3.10
N ALA A 109 -4.86 11.20 4.16
CA ALA A 109 -3.58 11.88 4.35
C ALA A 109 -2.33 10.98 4.33
N ASN A 110 -2.51 9.67 4.43
CA ASN A 110 -1.43 8.68 4.43
C ASN A 110 -1.22 8.03 3.05
N VAL A 111 -1.86 8.58 2.00
CA VAL A 111 -1.52 8.29 0.61
C VAL A 111 -0.51 9.33 0.14
N TYR A 112 0.67 8.85 -0.24
CA TYR A 112 1.80 9.75 -0.49
C TYR A 112 1.96 10.11 -1.96
N LYS A 113 1.59 9.21 -2.86
CA LYS A 113 1.76 9.37 -4.30
C LYS A 113 0.69 8.60 -5.05
N VAL A 114 0.21 9.19 -6.14
CA VAL A 114 -0.59 8.53 -7.16
C VAL A 114 0.08 8.79 -8.50
N GLU A 115 0.27 7.73 -9.26
CA GLU A 115 0.79 7.80 -10.61
C GLU A 115 -0.08 7.00 -11.55
N ALA A 116 -0.20 7.49 -12.76
CA ALA A 116 -0.79 6.75 -13.85
C ALA A 116 0.25 6.66 -14.95
N ASP A 117 0.55 5.43 -15.35
CA ASP A 117 1.30 5.16 -16.57
C ASP A 117 0.35 4.64 -17.66
N ARG A 118 0.90 4.28 -18.82
CA ARG A 118 0.16 3.78 -19.98
C ARG A 118 -0.57 2.48 -19.70
N GLN A 119 -0.02 1.64 -18.82
CA GLN A 119 -0.54 0.30 -18.56
C GLN A 119 -1.31 0.19 -17.24
N MET A 120 -1.02 1.06 -16.27
CA MET A 120 -1.52 0.92 -14.91
C MET A 120 -1.63 2.25 -14.18
N VAL A 121 -2.57 2.32 -13.24
CA VAL A 121 -2.64 3.38 -12.24
C VAL A 121 -2.21 2.78 -10.91
N ALA A 122 -1.25 3.43 -10.25
CA ALA A 122 -0.68 2.99 -8.98
C ALA A 122 -0.80 4.09 -7.92
N LEU A 123 -0.99 3.66 -6.69
CA LEU A 123 -1.12 4.50 -5.52
C LEU A 123 -0.26 3.94 -4.40
N TYR A 124 0.47 4.83 -3.73
CA TYR A 124 1.39 4.48 -2.65
C TYR A 124 0.81 4.90 -1.31
N TRP A 125 0.55 3.92 -0.46
CA TRP A 125 -0.17 4.08 0.78
C TRP A 125 0.62 3.54 1.96
N GLY A 126 0.57 4.25 3.10
CA GLY A 126 1.24 3.84 4.33
C GLY A 126 0.58 2.68 5.09
N GLU A 127 -0.51 2.08 4.59
CA GLU A 127 -1.30 1.02 5.23
C GLU A 127 -1.72 1.33 6.69
N LYS A 128 -1.88 2.61 7.03
CA LYS A 128 -2.27 3.05 8.37
C LYS A 128 -3.76 3.42 8.39
N GLY A 129 -4.66 2.45 8.48
CA GLY A 129 -6.10 2.73 8.52
C GLY A 129 -6.98 1.50 8.58
N GLU A 130 -8.29 1.71 8.51
CA GLU A 130 -9.30 0.66 8.47
C GLU A 130 -9.45 0.06 7.05
N ALA A 131 -10.07 -1.12 6.96
CA ALA A 131 -10.31 -1.80 5.69
C ALA A 131 -11.22 -1.01 4.73
N THR A 132 -12.04 -0.09 5.25
CA THR A 132 -12.87 0.85 4.48
C THR A 132 -12.03 1.75 3.56
N VAL A 133 -10.86 2.18 4.03
CA VAL A 133 -9.91 2.98 3.25
C VAL A 133 -9.45 2.25 1.98
N LEU A 134 -9.27 0.93 2.06
CA LEU A 134 -8.89 0.11 0.90
C LEU A 134 -10.01 0.08 -0.16
N GLN A 135 -11.28 0.12 0.26
CA GLN A 135 -12.43 0.18 -0.65
C GLN A 135 -12.49 1.54 -1.35
N ASP A 136 -12.27 2.64 -0.62
CA ASP A 136 -12.19 3.98 -1.19
C ASP A 136 -11.04 4.10 -2.19
N ILE A 137 -9.85 3.61 -1.83
CA ILE A 137 -8.69 3.55 -2.73
C ILE A 137 -9.03 2.72 -3.98
N SER A 138 -9.70 1.58 -3.83
CA SER A 138 -10.11 0.74 -4.96
C SER A 138 -11.09 1.46 -5.89
N SER A 139 -12.03 2.22 -5.33
CA SER A 139 -12.99 3.01 -6.10
C SER A 139 -12.30 4.10 -6.92
N VAL A 140 -11.32 4.79 -6.32
CA VAL A 140 -10.51 5.81 -6.99
C VAL A 140 -9.68 5.19 -8.11
N LEU A 141 -8.96 4.10 -7.82
CA LEU A 141 -8.18 3.39 -8.84
C LEU A 141 -9.07 2.84 -9.96
N LYS A 142 -10.31 2.43 -9.67
CA LYS A 142 -11.27 2.00 -10.69
C LYS A 142 -11.77 3.15 -11.57
N ALA A 143 -11.96 4.34 -10.99
CA ALA A 143 -12.40 5.52 -11.73
C ALA A 143 -11.29 6.08 -12.63
N LEU A 144 -10.03 5.93 -12.22
CA LEU A 144 -8.86 6.46 -12.93
C LEU A 144 -8.25 5.48 -13.97
N ALA A 145 -8.54 4.18 -13.83
CA ALA A 145 -8.04 3.10 -14.70
C ALA A 145 -8.90 2.89 -15.95
#